data_AF-A0A453IKK3-F1
#
_entry.id   AF-A0A453IKK3-F1
#
_cell.length_a   1.000
_cell.length_b   1.000
_cell.length_c   1.000
_cell.angle_alpha   90.00
_cell.angle_beta   90.00
_cell.angle_gamma   90.00
#
_symmetry.space_group_name_H-M   'P 1'
#
loop_
_entity.id
_entity.type
_entity.pdbx_description
1 polymer ?
#
loop_
_entity_poly.entity_id
_entity_poly.type
_entity_poly.pdbx_seq_one_letter_code
_entity_poly.pdbx_strand_id
1 'polypeptide(L)'
;FTFNLMAKNIMSMDPGEEETERLRLEYITFMKGVVSAPLNFPGTAYWKALKSRATILGVIERKMEERLEKMNKEASSMEEDDLLGWAMKQSNLSKEQILDLLLSLLFAGHETSSMALALAIFFLEGCPKAVEELREEHLEIARRQKLRGECKLSWEDYKEMVFTQCVINETLRLGNVVRFLHRKVIRDVHYNG
;
A
#
# COMPACT_ATOMS: atom_id res chain seq x y z
N PHE A 1 -1.90 9.93 -0.75
CA PHE A 1 -2.54 9.05 -1.75
C PHE A 1 -2.41 7.58 -1.37
N THR A 2 -1.24 6.94 -1.48
CA THR A 2 -1.12 5.47 -1.36
C THR A 2 -1.54 4.94 0.02
N PHE A 3 -1.22 5.65 1.12
CA PHE A 3 -1.70 5.28 2.45
C PHE A 3 -3.23 5.16 2.50
N ASN A 4 -3.94 6.18 2.04
CA ASN A 4 -5.41 6.22 2.08
C ASN A 4 -6.03 5.12 1.20
N LEU A 5 -5.45 4.87 0.02
CA LEU A 5 -5.88 3.80 -0.87
C LEU A 5 -5.73 2.42 -0.19
N MET A 6 -4.59 2.19 0.47
CA MET A 6 -4.35 0.95 1.20
C MET A 6 -5.25 0.82 2.43
N ALA A 7 -5.44 1.90 3.20
CA ALA A 7 -6.32 1.90 4.37
C ALA A 7 -7.77 1.59 3.99
N LYS A 8 -8.24 2.12 2.85
CA LYS A 8 -9.56 1.80 2.29
C LYS A 8 -9.65 0.33 1.87
N ASN A 9 -8.68 -0.18 1.10
CA ASN A 9 -8.72 -1.55 0.58
C ASN A 9 -8.43 -2.63 1.63
N ILE A 10 -7.82 -2.27 2.77
CA ILE A 10 -7.48 -3.22 3.84
C ILE A 10 -8.54 -3.22 4.95
N MET A 11 -9.07 -2.04 5.33
CA MET A 11 -9.92 -1.88 6.51
C MET A 11 -11.14 -0.97 6.28
N SER A 12 -11.45 -0.61 5.03
CA SER A 12 -12.54 0.30 4.67
C SER A 12 -12.44 1.70 5.31
N MET A 13 -11.24 2.12 5.72
CA MET A 13 -11.01 3.43 6.34
C MET A 13 -11.02 4.55 5.30
N ASP A 14 -11.83 5.58 5.54
CA ASP A 14 -11.99 6.68 4.59
C ASP A 14 -10.93 7.80 4.79
N PRO A 15 -10.47 8.43 3.69
CA PRO A 15 -9.52 9.53 3.76
C PRO A 15 -10.13 10.75 4.46
N GLY A 16 -9.35 11.41 5.32
CA GLY A 16 -9.78 12.62 6.02
C GLY A 16 -10.52 12.38 7.33
N GLU A 17 -10.88 11.14 7.65
CA GLU A 17 -11.34 10.77 8.99
C GLU A 17 -10.20 10.87 10.01
N GLU A 18 -10.53 11.29 11.24
CA GLU A 18 -9.54 11.46 12.31
C GLU A 18 -8.77 10.16 12.59
N GLU A 19 -9.45 9.02 12.60
CA GLU A 19 -8.82 7.72 12.85
C GLU A 19 -7.81 7.37 11.75
N THR A 20 -8.13 7.62 10.48
CA THR A 20 -7.24 7.38 9.34
C THR A 20 -5.99 8.26 9.40
N GLU A 21 -6.13 9.55 9.72
CA GLU A 21 -4.98 10.46 9.84
C GLU A 21 -4.11 10.13 11.06
N ARG A 22 -4.71 9.76 12.19
CA ARG A 22 -3.96 9.30 13.37
C ARG A 22 -3.19 8.01 13.08
N LEU A 23 -3.82 7.06 12.39
CA LEU A 23 -3.14 5.83 11.96
C LEU A 23 -1.95 6.16 11.06
N ARG A 24 -2.11 7.09 10.11
CA ARG A 24 -1.01 7.54 9.23
C ARG A 24 0.19 8.06 10.01
N LEU A 25 -0.03 8.85 11.06
CA LEU A 25 1.04 9.39 11.91
C LEU A 25 1.78 8.30 12.68
N GLU A 26 1.06 7.29 13.18
CA GLU A 26 1.68 6.13 13.83
C GLU A 26 2.54 5.33 12.84
N TYR A 27 2.08 5.15 11.60
CA TYR A 27 2.84 4.48 10.56
C TYR A 27 4.16 5.20 10.26
N ILE A 28 4.17 6.53 10.16
CA ILE A 28 5.41 7.30 9.96
C ILE A 28 6.43 7.02 11.08
N THR A 29 5.97 6.89 12.32
CA THR A 29 6.83 6.58 13.46
C THR A 29 7.31 5.13 13.43
N PHE A 30 6.43 4.19 13.10
CA PHE A 30 6.76 2.78 12.90
C PHE A 30 7.84 2.59 11.82
N MET A 31 7.71 3.27 10.68
CA MET A 31 8.64 3.23 9.56
C MET A 31 10.07 3.62 9.93
N LYS A 32 10.21 4.67 10.75
CA LYS A 32 11.53 5.11 11.24
C LYS A 32 12.24 4.02 12.05
N GLY A 33 11.49 3.13 12.70
CA GLY A 33 12.07 1.99 13.43
C GLY A 33 12.61 0.90 12.54
N VAL A 34 11.93 0.60 11.42
CA VAL A 34 12.29 -0.48 10.48
C VAL A 34 13.69 -0.28 9.89
N VAL A 35 14.05 0.97 9.62
CA VAL A 35 15.36 1.35 9.04
C VAL A 35 16.40 1.77 10.09
N SER A 36 16.08 1.68 11.38
CA SER A 36 16.97 2.10 12.48
C SER A 36 17.72 0.94 13.11
N ALA A 37 18.75 1.25 13.89
CA ALA A 37 19.42 0.24 14.72
C ALA A 37 18.41 -0.38 15.72
N PRO A 38 18.38 -1.72 15.90
CA PRO A 38 17.39 -2.42 16.71
C PRO A 38 17.70 -2.32 18.22
N LEU A 39 17.79 -1.10 18.74
CA LEU A 39 18.07 -0.81 20.13
C LEU A 39 16.77 -0.49 20.87
N ASN A 40 16.31 -1.40 21.72
CA ASN A 40 15.09 -1.20 22.52
C ASN A 40 15.35 -0.35 23.77
N PHE A 41 15.81 0.89 23.58
CA PHE A 41 16.10 1.82 24.66
C PHE A 41 15.19 3.07 24.56
N PRO A 42 14.65 3.60 25.68
CA PRO A 42 13.76 4.75 25.67
C PRO A 42 14.33 5.93 24.86
N GLY A 43 13.50 6.50 23.99
CA GLY A 43 13.87 7.63 23.13
C GLY A 43 14.42 7.27 21.74
N THR A 44 14.90 6.04 21.55
CA THR A 44 15.37 5.55 20.23
C THR A 44 14.23 5.39 19.22
N ALA A 45 14.56 5.40 17.93
CA ALA A 45 13.59 5.17 16.85
C ALA A 45 12.95 3.78 16.93
N TYR A 46 13.74 2.73 17.22
CA TYR A 46 13.24 1.37 17.37
C TYR A 46 12.27 1.23 18.55
N TRP A 47 12.60 1.79 19.72
CA TRP A 47 11.69 1.80 20.87
C TRP A 47 10.36 2.51 20.57
N LYS A 48 10.41 3.67 19.89
CA LYS A 48 9.19 4.41 19.48
C LYS A 48 8.36 3.59 18.49
N ALA A 49 9.00 2.94 17.52
CA ALA A 49 8.31 2.11 16.55
C ALA A 49 7.63 0.90 17.17
N LEU A 50 8.20 0.28 18.22
CA LEU A 50 7.51 -0.79 18.96
C LEU A 50 6.23 -0.28 19.65
N LYS A 51 6.23 0.97 20.15
CA LYS A 51 5.02 1.60 20.70
C LYS A 51 4.00 1.88 19.61
N SER A 52 4.42 2.47 18.48
CA SER A 52 3.52 2.68 17.33
C SER A 52 2.96 1.38 16.76
N ARG A 53 3.75 0.30 16.72
CA ARG A 53 3.26 -1.04 16.35
C ARG A 53 2.10 -1.45 17.27
N ALA A 54 2.26 -1.35 18.58
CA ALA A 54 1.20 -1.70 19.52
C ALA A 54 -0.07 -0.85 19.31
N THR A 55 0.08 0.46 19.08
CA THR A 55 -1.05 1.35 18.77
C THR A 55 -1.76 0.95 17.48
N ILE A 56 -1.00 0.67 16.41
CA ILE A 56 -1.56 0.25 15.11
C ILE A 56 -2.30 -1.08 15.25
N LEU A 57 -1.69 -2.06 15.91
CA LEU A 57 -2.34 -3.35 16.15
C LEU A 57 -3.64 -3.19 16.92
N GLY A 58 -3.69 -2.32 17.93
CA GLY A 58 -4.92 -1.99 18.65
C GLY A 58 -6.00 -1.34 17.78
N VAL A 59 -5.64 -0.54 16.77
CA VAL A 59 -6.62 0.00 15.80
C VAL A 59 -7.19 -1.12 14.94
N ILE A 60 -6.33 -1.98 14.40
CA ILE A 60 -6.75 -3.11 13.55
C ILE A 60 -7.64 -4.07 14.34
N GLU A 61 -7.27 -4.35 15.60
CA GLU A 61 -8.04 -5.20 16.51
C GLU A 61 -9.43 -4.63 16.79
N ARG A 62 -9.55 -3.33 17.07
CA ARG A 62 -10.86 -2.68 17.22
C ARG A 62 -11.70 -2.77 15.96
N LYS A 63 -11.12 -2.55 14.78
CA LYS A 63 -11.85 -2.69 13.50
C LYS A 63 -12.36 -4.11 13.26
N MET A 64 -11.60 -5.11 13.69
CA MET A 64 -12.01 -6.51 13.65
C MET A 64 -13.21 -6.77 14.58
N GLU A 65 -13.16 -6.24 15.80
CA GLU A 65 -14.23 -6.36 16.80
C GLU A 65 -15.52 -5.64 16.37
N GLU A 66 -15.41 -4.43 15.81
CA GLU A 66 -16.54 -3.67 15.24
C GLU A 66 -17.32 -4.50 14.20
N ARG A 67 -16.61 -5.29 13.38
CA ARG A 67 -17.24 -6.16 12.37
C ARG A 67 -17.90 -7.38 12.95
N LEU A 68 -17.27 -8.03 13.92
CA LEU A 68 -17.88 -9.15 14.64
C LEU A 68 -19.17 -8.69 15.32
N GLU A 69 -19.17 -7.51 15.93
CA GLU A 69 -20.37 -6.93 16.51
C GLU A 69 -21.46 -6.63 15.48
N LYS A 70 -21.09 -6.02 14.34
CA LYS A 70 -22.05 -5.72 13.26
C LYS A 70 -22.69 -7.00 12.72
N MET A 71 -21.89 -8.02 12.43
CA MET A 71 -22.36 -9.33 11.98
C MET A 71 -23.35 -9.97 12.97
N ASN A 72 -23.03 -9.92 14.27
CA ASN A 72 -23.89 -10.48 15.31
C ASN A 72 -25.20 -9.69 15.48
N LYS A 73 -25.17 -8.35 15.37
CA LYS A 73 -26.35 -7.48 15.52
C LYS A 73 -27.30 -7.57 14.33
N GLU A 74 -26.77 -7.65 13.12
CA GLU A 74 -27.56 -7.63 11.88
C GLU A 74 -28.01 -9.02 11.42
N ALA A 75 -27.56 -10.10 12.10
CA ALA A 75 -27.72 -11.48 11.66
C ALA A 75 -27.32 -11.66 10.16
N SER A 76 -26.34 -10.89 9.73
CA SER A 76 -25.86 -10.80 8.36
C SER A 76 -24.58 -11.61 8.19
N SER A 77 -24.20 -11.92 6.94
CA SER A 77 -22.89 -12.50 6.65
C SER A 77 -21.80 -11.41 6.70
N MET A 78 -20.58 -11.78 7.11
CA MET A 78 -19.42 -10.88 7.03
C MET A 78 -19.26 -10.31 5.61
N GLU A 79 -19.15 -8.98 5.53
CA GLU A 79 -18.81 -8.23 4.30
C GLU A 79 -17.35 -8.53 3.92
N GLU A 80 -17.09 -8.79 2.64
CA GLU A 80 -15.77 -9.14 2.08
C GLU A 80 -15.22 -8.04 1.17
N ASP A 81 -15.69 -6.80 1.36
CA ASP A 81 -15.39 -5.66 0.49
C ASP A 81 -13.96 -5.12 0.68
N ASP A 82 -13.23 -5.64 1.66
CA ASP A 82 -11.82 -5.38 1.89
C ASP A 82 -11.09 -6.60 2.47
N LEU A 83 -9.77 -6.46 2.64
CA LEU A 83 -8.91 -7.55 3.08
C LEU A 83 -9.22 -8.05 4.50
N LEU A 84 -9.56 -7.18 5.45
CA LEU A 84 -9.90 -7.60 6.81
C LEU A 84 -11.13 -8.50 6.79
N GLY A 85 -12.17 -8.15 6.03
CA GLY A 85 -13.41 -8.91 5.94
C GLY A 85 -13.19 -10.26 5.28
N TRP A 86 -12.46 -10.25 4.17
CA TRP A 86 -12.04 -11.46 3.48
C TRP A 86 -11.20 -12.38 4.39
N ALA A 87 -10.20 -11.84 5.11
CA ALA A 87 -9.33 -12.63 5.98
C ALA A 87 -10.12 -13.26 7.14
N MET A 88 -11.07 -12.54 7.73
CA MET A 88 -11.91 -13.06 8.81
C MET A 88 -12.86 -14.19 8.35
N LYS A 89 -13.34 -14.15 7.11
CA LYS A 89 -14.34 -15.12 6.60
C LYS A 89 -13.74 -16.30 5.84
N GLN A 90 -12.71 -16.06 5.04
CA GLN A 90 -12.18 -17.03 4.07
C GLN A 90 -10.86 -17.66 4.47
N SER A 91 -10.18 -17.12 5.48
CA SER A 91 -8.87 -17.63 5.91
C SER A 91 -8.96 -18.45 7.20
N ASN A 92 -8.01 -19.37 7.37
CA ASN A 92 -7.80 -20.10 8.63
C ASN A 92 -6.73 -19.43 9.51
N LEU A 93 -6.52 -18.12 9.35
CA LEU A 93 -5.51 -17.39 10.09
C LEU A 93 -5.97 -17.12 11.53
N SER A 94 -5.03 -17.19 12.48
CA SER A 94 -5.28 -16.72 13.84
C SER A 94 -5.48 -15.21 13.87
N LYS A 95 -6.05 -14.70 14.97
CA LYS A 95 -6.21 -13.26 15.20
C LYS A 95 -4.88 -12.53 15.01
N GLU A 96 -3.81 -13.02 15.63
CA GLU A 96 -2.47 -12.45 15.55
C GLU A 96 -1.92 -12.46 14.13
N GLN A 97 -2.19 -13.52 13.36
CA GLN A 97 -1.76 -13.62 11.97
C GLN A 97 -2.50 -12.63 11.06
N ILE A 98 -3.80 -12.40 11.28
CA ILE A 98 -4.57 -11.37 10.55
C ILE A 98 -4.02 -9.99 10.90
N LEU A 99 -3.81 -9.69 12.17
CA LEU A 99 -3.25 -8.42 12.63
C LEU A 99 -1.90 -8.11 11.95
N ASP A 100 -0.98 -9.09 11.93
CA ASP A 100 0.32 -8.94 11.28
C ASP A 100 0.24 -8.87 9.75
N LEU A 101 -0.71 -9.58 9.13
CA LEU A 101 -0.98 -9.51 7.69
C LEU A 101 -1.42 -8.10 7.28
N LEU A 102 -2.40 -7.51 7.99
CA LEU A 102 -2.92 -6.19 7.65
C LEU A 102 -1.88 -5.10 7.91
N LEU A 103 -1.14 -5.18 9.02
CA LEU A 103 -0.01 -4.28 9.32
C LEU A 103 1.04 -4.33 8.20
N SER A 104 1.46 -5.53 7.80
CA SER A 104 2.52 -5.72 6.80
C SER A 104 2.10 -5.30 5.39
N LEU A 105 0.84 -5.52 4.99
CA LEU A 105 0.35 -5.10 3.68
C LEU A 105 0.10 -3.61 3.59
N LEU A 106 -0.38 -2.97 4.67
CA LEU A 106 -0.51 -1.51 4.71
C LEU A 106 0.87 -0.85 4.57
N PHE A 107 1.89 -1.40 5.24
CA PHE A 107 3.29 -1.02 5.04
C PHE A 107 3.74 -1.21 3.57
N ALA A 108 3.56 -2.42 3.03
CA ALA A 108 4.10 -2.79 1.71
C ALA A 108 3.50 -1.93 0.60
N GLY A 109 2.17 -1.73 0.62
CA GLY A 109 1.47 -0.96 -0.40
C GLY A 109 1.68 0.55 -0.30
N HIS A 110 1.90 1.07 0.91
CA HIS A 110 2.13 2.50 1.11
C HIS A 110 3.53 2.93 0.66
N GLU A 111 4.57 2.30 1.21
CA GLU A 111 5.97 2.75 1.06
C GLU A 111 6.47 2.60 -0.37
N THR A 112 6.32 1.41 -0.95
CA THR A 112 6.85 1.11 -2.29
C THR A 112 6.21 1.97 -3.37
N SER A 113 4.87 2.02 -3.39
CA SER A 113 4.11 2.77 -4.39
C SER A 113 4.25 4.28 -4.21
N SER A 114 4.36 4.81 -2.98
CA SER A 114 4.57 6.25 -2.76
C SER A 114 5.93 6.69 -3.30
N MET A 115 6.97 5.89 -3.06
CA MET A 115 8.31 6.14 -3.59
C MET A 115 8.34 6.08 -5.11
N ALA A 116 7.72 5.05 -5.72
CA ALA A 116 7.62 4.93 -7.17
C ALA A 116 6.91 6.14 -7.81
N LEU A 117 5.81 6.62 -7.23
CA LEU A 117 5.10 7.81 -7.70
C LEU A 117 5.96 9.08 -7.56
N ALA A 118 6.64 9.26 -6.44
CA ALA A 118 7.53 10.40 -6.22
C ALA A 118 8.68 10.42 -7.25
N LEU A 119 9.26 9.25 -7.54
CA LEU A 119 10.30 9.07 -8.56
C LEU A 119 9.77 9.36 -9.97
N ALA A 120 8.58 8.90 -10.31
CA ALA A 120 7.96 9.19 -11.61
C ALA A 120 7.81 10.72 -11.80
N ILE A 121 7.28 11.42 -10.80
CA ILE A 121 7.15 12.89 -10.83
C ILE A 121 8.53 13.55 -10.99
N PHE A 122 9.53 13.10 -10.23
CA PHE A 122 10.88 13.62 -10.30
C PHE A 122 11.52 13.43 -11.68
N PHE A 123 11.42 12.24 -12.29
CA PHE A 123 12.00 11.98 -13.61
C PHE A 123 11.25 12.69 -14.74
N LEU A 124 9.93 12.80 -14.63
CA LEU A 124 9.10 13.47 -15.64
C LEU A 124 9.34 14.97 -15.69
N GLU A 125 9.65 15.61 -14.56
CA GLU A 125 10.03 17.02 -14.52
C GLU A 125 11.25 17.31 -15.40
N GLY A 126 12.24 16.41 -15.40
CA GLY A 126 13.43 16.48 -16.26
C GLY A 126 13.23 15.99 -17.70
N CYS A 127 12.05 15.49 -18.08
CA CYS A 127 11.77 14.94 -19.42
C CYS A 127 10.47 15.49 -20.04
N PRO A 128 10.45 16.76 -20.51
CA PRO A 128 9.26 17.38 -21.07
C PRO A 128 8.65 16.61 -22.25
N LYS A 129 9.49 15.97 -23.07
CA LYS A 129 9.05 15.14 -24.19
C LYS A 129 8.17 13.96 -23.74
N ALA A 130 8.57 13.26 -22.66
CA ALA A 130 7.77 12.17 -22.11
C ALA A 130 6.45 12.70 -21.51
N VAL A 131 6.46 13.89 -20.90
CA VAL A 131 5.23 14.51 -20.39
C VAL A 131 4.26 14.86 -21.52
N GLU A 132 4.76 15.34 -22.66
CA GLU A 132 3.94 15.65 -23.84
C GLU A 132 3.31 14.39 -24.43
N GLU A 133 4.08 13.31 -24.59
CA GLU A 133 3.58 12.03 -25.10
C GLU A 133 2.57 11.38 -24.12
N LEU A 134 2.82 11.42 -22.81
CA LEU A 134 1.84 11.01 -21.79
C LEU A 134 0.54 11.82 -21.86
N ARG A 135 0.67 13.14 -22.11
CA ARG A 135 -0.49 14.02 -22.23
C ARG A 135 -1.32 13.67 -23.45
N GLU A 136 -0.68 13.41 -24.60
CA GLU A 136 -1.38 12.97 -25.81
C GLU A 136 -2.11 11.64 -25.59
N GLU A 137 -1.44 10.64 -24.99
CA GLU A 137 -2.03 9.35 -24.62
C GLU A 137 -3.29 9.53 -23.75
N HIS A 138 -3.16 10.26 -22.63
CA HIS A 138 -4.28 10.43 -21.70
C HIS A 138 -5.39 11.34 -22.21
N LEU A 139 -5.09 12.32 -23.08
CA LEU A 139 -6.11 13.13 -23.74
C LEU A 139 -6.97 12.28 -24.67
N GLU A 140 -6.36 11.35 -25.42
CA GLU A 140 -7.11 10.48 -26.32
C GLU A 140 -7.97 9.47 -25.55
N ILE A 141 -7.45 8.89 -24.47
CA ILE A 141 -8.24 8.04 -23.57
C ILE A 141 -9.43 8.83 -22.99
N ALA A 142 -9.21 10.05 -22.50
CA ALA A 142 -10.27 10.89 -21.96
C ALA A 142 -11.32 11.28 -23.00
N ARG A 143 -10.93 11.51 -24.26
CA ARG A 143 -11.87 11.76 -25.37
C ARG A 143 -12.75 10.54 -25.63
N ARG A 144 -12.16 9.34 -25.73
CA ARG A 144 -12.90 8.09 -25.91
C ARG A 144 -13.88 7.85 -24.76
N GLN A 145 -13.44 8.08 -23.52
CA GLN A 145 -14.28 7.96 -22.35
C GLN A 145 -15.50 8.91 -22.40
N LYS A 146 -15.29 10.18 -22.78
CA LYS A 146 -16.37 11.15 -22.96
C LYS A 146 -17.37 10.74 -24.05
N LEU A 147 -16.89 10.17 -25.16
CA LEU A 147 -17.76 9.67 -26.24
C LEU A 147 -18.64 8.51 -25.79
N ARG A 148 -18.17 7.68 -24.84
CA ARG A 148 -18.96 6.60 -24.21
C ARG A 148 -19.93 7.13 -23.13
N GLY A 149 -19.84 8.40 -22.74
CA GLY A 149 -20.63 8.96 -21.64
C GLY A 149 -20.20 8.46 -20.26
N GLU A 150 -18.97 7.97 -20.14
CA GLU A 150 -18.43 7.40 -18.90
C GLU A 150 -17.66 8.44 -18.08
N CYS A 151 -17.70 8.30 -16.76
CA CYS A 151 -16.98 9.17 -15.83
C CYS A 151 -15.91 8.43 -14.99
N LYS A 152 -15.79 7.10 -15.13
CA LYS A 152 -14.83 6.27 -14.41
C LYS A 152 -13.92 5.55 -15.39
N LEU A 153 -12.66 5.35 -15.01
CA LEU A 153 -11.72 4.56 -15.81
C LEU A 153 -12.16 3.09 -15.80
N SER A 154 -12.17 2.48 -16.98
CA SER A 154 -12.37 1.05 -17.17
C SER A 154 -11.04 0.29 -17.25
N TRP A 155 -11.10 -1.05 -17.21
CA TRP A 155 -9.94 -1.90 -17.44
C TRP A 155 -9.42 -1.75 -18.88
N GLU A 156 -10.31 -1.53 -19.83
CA GLU A 156 -10.00 -1.24 -21.23
C GLU A 156 -9.17 0.04 -21.35
N ASP A 157 -9.55 1.11 -20.65
CA ASP A 157 -8.79 2.36 -20.67
C ASP A 157 -7.37 2.18 -20.09
N TYR A 158 -7.22 1.37 -19.05
CA TYR A 158 -5.91 1.07 -18.47
C TYR A 158 -4.99 0.32 -19.44
N LYS A 159 -5.52 -0.65 -20.20
CA LYS A 159 -4.76 -1.40 -21.21
C LYS A 159 -4.22 -0.50 -22.32
N GLU A 160 -4.89 0.61 -22.59
CA GLU A 160 -4.51 1.58 -23.61
C GLU A 160 -3.40 2.55 -23.15
N MET A 161 -3.01 2.52 -21.88
CA MET A 161 -1.94 3.36 -21.32
C MET A 161 -0.54 2.79 -21.64
N VAL A 162 -0.26 2.56 -22.93
CA VAL A 162 0.93 1.84 -23.40
C VAL A 162 2.23 2.59 -23.06
N PHE A 163 2.28 3.89 -23.33
CA PHE A 163 3.42 4.73 -23.02
C PHE A 163 3.57 4.96 -21.51
N THR A 164 2.45 5.04 -20.77
CA THR A 164 2.49 5.03 -19.30
C THR A 164 3.22 3.80 -18.76
N GLN A 165 3.03 2.60 -19.35
CA GLN A 165 3.78 1.41 -18.95
C GLN A 165 5.28 1.53 -19.23
N CYS A 166 5.68 2.17 -20.34
CA CYS A 166 7.08 2.49 -20.61
C CYS A 166 7.67 3.40 -19.52
N VAL A 167 6.93 4.43 -19.12
CA VAL A 167 7.35 5.36 -18.06
C VAL A 167 7.43 4.66 -16.70
N ILE A 168 6.48 3.77 -16.37
CA ILE A 168 6.51 2.97 -15.14
C ILE A 168 7.77 2.10 -15.12
N ASN A 169 8.03 1.36 -16.20
CA ASN A 169 9.20 0.50 -16.32
C ASN A 169 10.50 1.29 -16.16
N GLU A 170 10.61 2.44 -16.83
CA GLU A 170 11.82 3.27 -16.76
C GLU A 170 12.00 3.92 -15.38
N THR A 171 10.90 4.33 -14.74
CA THR A 171 10.91 4.84 -13.36
C THR A 171 11.43 3.79 -12.40
N LEU A 172 10.95 2.55 -12.49
CA LEU A 172 11.39 1.46 -11.62
C LEU A 172 12.84 1.05 -11.90
N ARG A 173 13.23 1.00 -13.18
CA ARG A 173 14.60 0.68 -13.63
C ARG A 173 15.63 1.67 -13.10
N LEU A 174 15.33 2.97 -13.18
CA LEU A 174 16.26 4.02 -12.74
C LEU A 174 16.16 4.28 -11.23
N GLY A 175 14.95 4.28 -10.69
CA GLY A 175 14.66 4.64 -9.32
C GLY A 175 15.05 3.61 -8.27
N ASN A 176 15.10 2.31 -8.63
CA ASN A 176 15.55 1.22 -7.76
C ASN A 176 14.94 1.27 -6.34
N VAL A 177 13.61 1.32 -6.25
CA VAL A 177 12.84 1.41 -4.98
C VAL A 177 13.30 0.36 -3.96
N VAL A 178 13.56 -0.87 -4.42
CA VAL A 178 14.16 -1.94 -3.62
C VAL A 178 15.56 -2.21 -4.15
N ARG A 179 16.59 -1.89 -3.36
CA ARG A 179 18.00 -1.96 -3.80
C ARG A 179 18.58 -3.37 -3.80
N PHE A 180 18.23 -4.18 -2.81
CA PHE A 180 18.67 -5.56 -2.69
C PHE A 180 17.71 -6.32 -1.78
N LEU A 181 17.82 -7.65 -1.78
CA LEU A 181 17.03 -8.51 -0.95
C LEU A 181 17.94 -9.30 0.00
N HIS A 182 17.58 -9.35 1.27
CA HIS A 182 18.27 -10.20 2.22
C HIS A 182 17.97 -11.67 1.91
N ARG A 183 19.01 -12.51 1.87
CA ARG A 183 18.94 -13.96 1.64
C ARG A 183 19.89 -14.67 2.61
N LYS A 184 19.53 -15.89 2.97
CA LYS A 184 20.37 -16.81 3.74
C LYS A 184 20.46 -18.12 2.96
N VAL A 185 21.68 -18.63 2.83
CA VAL A 185 21.94 -19.94 2.24
C VAL A 185 21.47 -21.03 3.21
N ILE A 186 20.66 -21.98 2.72
CA ILE A 186 20.09 -23.08 3.52
C ILE A 186 20.76 -24.44 3.29
N ARG A 187 21.68 -24.50 2.32
CA ARG A 187 22.49 -25.66 1.93
C ARG A 187 23.67 -25.16 1.11
N ASP A 188 24.77 -25.88 1.08
CA ASP A 188 25.94 -25.47 0.29
C ASP A 188 25.58 -25.23 -1.19
N VAL A 189 26.14 -24.17 -1.77
CA VAL A 189 25.89 -23.75 -3.16
C VAL A 189 27.23 -23.48 -3.83
N HIS A 190 27.42 -24.06 -5.02
CA HIS A 190 28.51 -23.71 -5.93
C HIS A 190 27.90 -22.89 -7.07
N TYR A 191 28.43 -21.69 -7.31
CA TYR A 191 27.95 -20.78 -8.34
C TYR A 191 29.13 -20.11 -9.02
N ASN A 192 29.27 -20.35 -10.33
CA ASN A 192 30.38 -19.91 -11.17
C ASN A 192 31.78 -20.43 -10.76
N GLY A 193 31.84 -21.67 -10.26
CA GLY A 193 33.06 -22.37 -9.85
C GLY A 193 33.23 -22.38 -8.34
#